data_AF-A0A4Q1QYG3-F1
#
_entry.id   AF-A0A4Q1QYG3-F1
#
_cell.length_a   1.000
_cell.length_b   1.000
_cell.length_c   1.000
_cell.angle_alpha   90.00
_cell.angle_beta   90.00
_cell.angle_gamma   90.00
#
_symmetry.space_group_name_H-M   'P 1'
#
loop_
_entity.id
_entity.type
_entity.pdbx_description
1 polymer ?
#
loop_
_entity_poly.entity_id
_entity_poly.type
_entity_poly.pdbx_seq_one_letter_code
_entity_poly.pdbx_strand_id
1 'polypeptide(L)'
;MLTARRTNRALVDLVVHACQEAGFGPVPGPSFGSLDDTLTAIGACGPADDGLWTVVYAAHARRLSVPRAAFLPFRDPGLELTTLLAVRRNDPPAGLDLLLRACAVRDDGAGSDLDR
;
A
#
# COMPACT_ATOMS: atom_id res chain seq x y z
N MET A 1 5.01 -11.38 1.27
CA MET A 1 3.97 -11.89 0.37
C MET A 1 2.91 -10.82 0.12
N LEU A 2 2.40 -10.71 -1.11
CA LEU A 2 1.27 -9.83 -1.47
C LEU A 2 -0.06 -10.43 -0.96
N THR A 3 -1.00 -9.59 -0.52
CA THR A 3 -2.33 -10.07 -0.09
C THR A 3 -2.96 -10.96 -1.16
N ALA A 4 -3.82 -11.90 -0.76
CA ALA A 4 -4.53 -12.74 -1.72
C ALA A 4 -5.31 -11.86 -2.72
N ARG A 5 -5.19 -12.18 -4.01
CA ARG A 5 -5.86 -11.43 -5.11
C ARG A 5 -7.36 -11.29 -4.91
N ARG A 6 -8.00 -12.29 -4.29
CA ARG A 6 -9.44 -12.27 -3.94
C ARG A 6 -9.80 -11.15 -2.95
N THR A 7 -8.85 -10.74 -2.11
CA THR A 7 -9.03 -9.72 -1.06
C THR A 7 -8.82 -8.32 -1.61
N ASN A 8 -7.87 -8.12 -2.51
CA ASN A 8 -7.61 -6.81 -3.12
C ASN A 8 -7.02 -6.96 -4.53
N ARG A 9 -7.89 -7.24 -5.51
CA ARG A 9 -7.47 -7.50 -6.88
C ARG A 9 -6.72 -6.34 -7.52
N ALA A 10 -7.16 -5.10 -7.29
CA ALA A 10 -6.56 -3.91 -7.88
C ALA A 10 -5.10 -3.73 -7.42
N LEU A 11 -4.83 -3.88 -6.12
CA LEU A 11 -3.47 -3.82 -5.58
C LEU A 11 -2.61 -4.94 -6.15
N VAL A 12 -3.15 -6.15 -6.21
CA VAL A 12 -2.39 -7.30 -6.71
C VAL A 12 -2.01 -7.14 -8.17
N ASP A 13 -2.98 -6.77 -9.00
CA ASP A 13 -2.77 -6.59 -10.43
C ASP A 13 -1.79 -5.43 -10.69
N LEU A 14 -1.88 -4.32 -9.94
CA LEU A 14 -0.94 -3.19 -10.01
C LEU A 14 0.51 -3.61 -9.72
N VAL A 15 0.74 -4.33 -8.62
CA VAL A 15 2.08 -4.74 -8.20
C VAL A 15 2.68 -5.75 -9.17
N VAL A 16 1.89 -6.75 -9.58
CA VAL A 16 2.36 -7.77 -10.52
C VAL A 16 2.70 -7.15 -11.87
N HIS A 17 1.86 -6.23 -12.37
CA HIS A 17 2.16 -5.50 -13.60
C HIS A 17 3.43 -4.66 -13.47
N ALA A 18 3.61 -3.94 -12.37
CA ALA A 18 4.82 -3.15 -12.14
C ALA A 18 6.11 -3.99 -12.09
N CYS A 19 6.05 -5.18 -11.45
CA CYS A 19 7.18 -6.12 -11.48
C CYS A 19 7.48 -6.59 -12.91
N GLN A 20 6.44 -6.91 -13.69
CA GLN A 20 6.59 -7.35 -15.08
C GLN A 20 7.24 -6.27 -15.95
N GLU A 21 6.83 -5.01 -15.82
CA GLU A 21 7.46 -3.88 -16.49
C GLU A 21 8.93 -3.69 -16.07
N ALA A 22 9.27 -4.04 -14.82
CA ALA A 22 10.64 -4.06 -14.32
C ALA A 22 11.43 -5.32 -14.73
N GLY A 23 10.83 -6.23 -15.52
CA GLY A 23 11.48 -7.41 -16.07
C GLY A 23 11.51 -8.64 -15.13
N PHE A 24 10.73 -8.66 -14.06
CA PHE A 24 10.66 -9.82 -13.16
C PHE A 24 9.24 -10.17 -12.70
N GLY A 25 9.01 -11.41 -12.28
CA GLY A 25 7.77 -11.84 -11.65
C GLY A 25 7.96 -12.01 -10.14
N PRO A 26 7.09 -11.48 -9.28
CA PRO A 26 7.20 -11.69 -7.85
C PRO A 26 6.91 -13.16 -7.51
N VAL A 27 7.79 -13.81 -6.74
CA VAL A 27 7.57 -15.18 -6.25
C VAL A 27 6.63 -15.15 -5.04
N PRO A 28 5.51 -15.88 -5.04
CA PRO A 28 4.62 -15.93 -3.89
C PRO A 28 5.33 -16.56 -2.68
N GLY A 29 5.44 -15.78 -1.60
CA GLY A 29 5.91 -16.27 -0.30
C GLY A 29 4.81 -17.03 0.48
N PRO A 30 5.13 -17.52 1.69
CA PRO A 30 4.17 -18.14 2.58
C PRO A 30 3.03 -17.16 2.96
N SER A 31 1.83 -17.73 3.13
CA SER A 31 0.63 -16.99 3.55
C SER A 31 0.50 -16.93 5.06
N PHE A 32 0.35 -15.72 5.60
CA PHE A 32 0.09 -15.49 7.01
C PHE A 32 -1.34 -15.00 7.22
N GLY A 33 -1.89 -15.25 8.41
CA GLY A 33 -3.31 -15.00 8.72
C GLY A 33 -3.66 -13.51 8.88
N SER A 34 -2.69 -12.68 9.22
CA SER A 34 -2.84 -11.24 9.40
C SER A 34 -1.66 -10.45 8.78
N LEU A 35 -1.85 -9.14 8.65
CA LEU A 35 -0.75 -8.25 8.24
C LEU A 35 0.35 -8.21 9.30
N ASP A 36 0.01 -8.20 10.59
CA ASP A 36 1.00 -8.17 11.67
C ASP A 36 1.85 -9.45 11.69
N ASP A 37 1.23 -10.62 11.47
CA ASP A 37 1.98 -11.88 11.32
C ASP A 37 2.90 -11.84 10.10
N THR A 38 2.43 -11.25 9.00
CA THR A 38 3.24 -11.07 7.78
C THR A 38 4.45 -10.19 8.05
N LEU A 39 4.26 -9.05 8.73
CA LEU A 39 5.34 -8.11 9.03
C LEU A 39 6.32 -8.68 10.07
N THR A 40 5.81 -9.44 11.04
CA THR A 40 6.63 -10.17 12.02
C THR A 40 7.50 -11.21 11.32
N ALA A 41 6.93 -11.99 10.40
CA ALA A 41 7.68 -12.97 9.63
C ALA A 41 8.76 -12.31 8.74
N ILE A 42 8.46 -11.17 8.13
CA ILE A 42 9.44 -10.37 7.39
C ILE A 42 10.59 -9.90 8.30
N GLY A 43 10.28 -9.37 9.49
CA GLY A 43 11.30 -8.92 10.44
C GLY A 43 12.11 -10.05 11.09
N ALA A 44 11.56 -11.27 11.10
CA ALA A 44 12.23 -12.47 11.59
C ALA A 44 13.18 -13.11 10.55
N CYS A 45 13.01 -12.79 9.26
CA CYS A 45 13.83 -13.31 8.17
C CYS A 45 15.31 -12.99 8.40
N GLY A 46 16.17 -13.99 8.28
CA GLY A 46 17.62 -13.86 8.48
C GLY A 46 18.39 -13.54 7.20
N PRO A 47 19.70 -13.25 7.29
CA PRO A 47 20.55 -12.99 6.13
C PRO A 47 20.70 -14.18 5.16
N ALA A 48 20.37 -15.39 5.63
CA ALA A 48 20.44 -16.63 4.85
C ALA A 48 19.14 -16.97 4.10
N ASP A 49 18.07 -16.21 4.35
CA ASP A 49 16.79 -16.41 3.67
C ASP A 49 16.70 -15.44 2.48
N ASP A 50 16.13 -15.91 1.36
CA ASP A 50 15.72 -15.03 0.26
C ASP A 50 14.74 -13.99 0.83
N GLY A 51 15.17 -12.73 0.93
CA GLY A 51 14.48 -11.71 1.72
C GLY A 51 12.99 -11.58 1.41
N LEU A 52 12.16 -11.66 2.45
CA LEU A 52 10.72 -11.50 2.32
C LEU A 52 10.32 -10.02 2.28
N TRP A 53 9.40 -9.69 1.37
CA TRP A 53 8.82 -8.35 1.28
C TRP A 53 7.31 -8.42 1.09
N THR A 54 6.62 -7.35 1.44
CA THR A 54 5.21 -7.11 1.12
C THR A 54 5.00 -5.64 0.77
N VAL A 55 3.86 -5.34 0.16
CA VAL A 55 3.42 -3.96 -0.04
C VAL A 55 2.25 -3.65 0.88
N VAL A 56 2.25 -2.44 1.39
CA VAL A 56 1.16 -1.88 2.19
C VAL A 56 0.82 -0.50 1.64
N TYR A 57 -0.41 -0.05 1.88
CA TYR A 57 -0.75 1.33 1.58
C TYR A 57 0.10 2.30 2.41
N ALA A 58 0.61 3.37 1.79
CA ALA A 58 1.45 4.37 2.46
C ALA A 58 0.78 4.97 3.71
N ALA A 59 -0.54 5.21 3.65
CA ALA A 59 -1.31 5.68 4.80
C ALA A 59 -1.31 4.70 5.98
N HIS A 60 -1.22 3.40 5.70
CA HIS A 60 -1.14 2.36 6.71
C HIS A 60 0.28 2.20 7.25
N ALA A 61 1.29 2.22 6.37
CA ALA A 61 2.71 2.18 6.75
C ALA A 61 3.07 3.25 7.79
N ARG A 62 2.56 4.48 7.64
CA ARG A 62 2.79 5.60 8.58
C ARG A 62 2.29 5.34 10.00
N ARG A 63 1.38 4.39 10.20
CA ARG A 63 0.78 4.06 11.51
C ARG A 63 1.35 2.80 12.12
N LEU A 64 2.11 2.01 11.35
CA LEU A 64 2.65 0.74 11.79
C LEU A 64 4.05 0.93 12.37
N SER A 65 4.28 0.35 13.55
CA SER A 65 5.62 0.19 14.11
C SER A 65 5.86 -1.30 14.30
N VAL A 66 6.75 -1.86 13.48
CA VAL A 66 7.12 -3.28 13.55
C VAL A 66 8.63 -3.39 13.71
N PRO A 67 9.12 -4.00 14.81
CA PRO A 67 10.55 -4.21 14.99
C PRO A 67 11.16 -4.95 13.82
N ARG A 68 12.35 -4.52 13.38
CA ARG A 68 13.17 -5.20 12.35
C ARG A 68 12.55 -5.23 10.94
N ALA A 69 11.45 -4.52 10.69
CA ALA A 69 10.91 -4.30 9.36
C ALA A 69 11.07 -2.82 8.96
N ALA A 70 11.46 -2.56 7.72
CA ALA A 70 11.56 -1.22 7.16
C ALA A 70 10.48 -1.01 6.10
N PHE A 71 9.87 0.17 6.09
CA PHE A 71 8.94 0.60 5.04
C PHE A 71 9.69 1.47 4.04
N LEU A 72 9.85 0.96 2.82
CA LEU A 72 10.53 1.66 1.74
C LEU A 72 9.51 2.20 0.74
N PRO A 73 9.51 3.51 0.43
CA PRO A 73 8.66 4.06 -0.61
C PRO A 73 9.14 3.59 -2.00
N PHE A 74 8.21 3.52 -2.96
CA PHE A 74 8.56 3.31 -4.36
C PHE A 74 9.26 4.56 -4.94
N ARG A 75 10.16 4.34 -5.91
CA ARG A 75 10.80 5.45 -6.65
C ARG A 75 9.78 6.13 -7.56
N ASP A 76 9.98 7.43 -7.80
CA ASP A 76 9.10 8.23 -8.67
C ASP A 76 8.94 7.60 -10.06
N PRO A 77 7.71 7.59 -10.63
CA PRO A 77 6.49 8.24 -10.14
C PRO A 77 5.73 7.47 -9.04
N GLY A 78 6.26 6.35 -8.55
CA GLY A 78 5.65 5.52 -7.52
C GLY A 78 4.59 4.53 -8.05
N LEU A 79 3.91 3.86 -7.13
CA LEU A 79 2.73 3.04 -7.41
C LEU A 79 1.51 3.70 -6.78
N GLU A 80 0.56 4.09 -7.63
CA GLU A 80 -0.66 4.78 -7.21
C GLU A 80 -1.89 3.90 -7.44
N LEU A 81 -2.78 3.88 -6.45
CA LEU A 81 -4.07 3.21 -6.55
C LEU A 81 -5.17 4.23 -6.29
N THR A 82 -5.81 4.66 -7.37
CA THR A 82 -6.86 5.69 -7.32
C THR A 82 -8.10 5.15 -6.61
N THR A 83 -8.49 5.82 -5.52
CA THR A 83 -9.77 5.57 -4.85
C THR A 83 -10.80 6.53 -5.42
N LEU A 84 -11.93 6.00 -5.89
CA LEU A 84 -13.01 6.79 -6.49
C LEU A 84 -14.27 6.68 -5.63
N LEU A 85 -14.99 7.79 -5.49
CA LEU A 85 -16.31 7.84 -4.87
C LEU A 85 -17.38 7.88 -5.98
N ALA A 86 -18.18 6.82 -6.09
CA ALA A 86 -19.29 6.76 -7.02
C ALA A 86 -20.59 7.22 -6.35
N VAL A 87 -21.25 8.22 -6.94
CA VAL A 87 -22.54 8.76 -6.48
C VAL A 87 -23.55 8.80 -7.61
N ARG A 88 -24.84 8.73 -7.29
CA ARG A 88 -25.90 8.97 -8.28
C ARG A 88 -25.89 10.43 -8.71
N ARG A 89 -25.97 10.65 -10.03
CA ARG A 89 -26.02 11.99 -10.60
C ARG A 89 -27.32 12.73 -10.28
N ASN A 90 -28.44 12.00 -10.36
CA ASN A 90 -29.76 12.51 -10.01
C ASN A 90 -30.07 11.99 -8.61
N ASP A 91 -30.41 12.90 -7.69
CA ASP A 91 -30.62 12.60 -6.27
C ASP A 91 -29.35 12.13 -5.52
N PRO A 92 -28.33 13.02 -5.38
CA PRO A 92 -27.17 12.74 -4.54
C PRO A 92 -27.57 12.66 -3.06
N PRO A 93 -26.90 11.83 -2.26
CA PRO A 93 -27.19 11.73 -0.83
C PRO A 93 -26.95 13.07 -0.13
N ALA A 94 -27.77 13.36 0.88
CA ALA A 94 -27.57 14.52 1.74
C ALA A 94 -26.14 14.50 2.33
N GLY A 95 -25.44 15.62 2.28
CA GLY A 95 -24.07 15.75 2.81
C GLY A 95 -22.94 15.43 1.82
N LEU A 96 -23.23 15.06 0.56
CA LEU A 96 -22.19 14.83 -0.45
C LEU A 96 -21.24 16.03 -0.58
N ASP A 97 -21.76 17.26 -0.61
CA ASP A 97 -20.93 18.46 -0.73
C ASP A 97 -19.96 18.63 0.46
N LEU A 98 -20.38 18.26 1.67
CA LEU A 98 -19.53 18.32 2.86
C LEU A 98 -18.42 17.27 2.77
N LEU A 99 -18.75 16.05 2.33
CA LEU A 99 -17.75 14.99 2.12
C LEU A 99 -16.73 15.41 1.06
N LEU A 100 -17.18 15.95 -0.08
CA LEU A 100 -16.29 16.43 -1.14
C LEU A 100 -15.37 17.55 -0.65
N ARG A 101 -15.90 18.50 0.15
CA ARG A 101 -15.08 19.54 0.78
C ARG A 101 -14.04 18.96 1.75
N ALA A 102 -14.42 17.98 2.55
CA ALA A 102 -13.50 17.31 3.46
C ALA A 102 -12.39 16.56 2.71
N CYS A 103 -12.72 15.91 1.59
CA CYS A 103 -11.75 15.23 0.73
C CYS A 103 -10.83 16.18 -0.05
N ALA A 104 -11.25 17.42 -0.29
CA ALA A 104 -10.44 18.43 -1.00
C ALA A 104 -9.32 19.02 -0.14
N VAL A 105 -9.35 18.81 1.19
CA VAL A 105 -8.26 19.23 2.09
C VAL A 105 -7.06 18.33 1.83
N ARG A 106 -6.00 18.89 1.26
CA ARG A 106 -4.73 18.18 1.07
C ARG A 106 -4.02 18.06 2.42
N ASP A 107 -3.47 16.88 2.69
CA ASP A 107 -2.50 16.70 3.77
C ASP A 107 -1.16 17.26 3.27
N ASP A 108 -0.83 18.51 3.67
CA ASP A 108 0.39 19.22 3.25
C ASP A 108 1.69 18.64 3.87
N GLY A 109 1.65 17.44 4.46
CA GLY A 109 2.70 16.89 5.32
C GLY A 109 3.83 16.09 4.66
N ALA A 110 4.01 16.10 3.34
CA ALA A 110 4.96 15.19 2.67
C ALA A 110 6.07 15.90 1.86
N GLY A 111 6.68 16.96 2.40
CA GLY A 111 7.72 17.72 1.67
C GLY A 111 8.89 18.30 2.46
N SER A 112 9.05 18.08 3.78
CA SER A 112 10.02 18.85 4.57
C SER A 112 11.07 18.07 5.37
N ASP A 113 11.21 16.75 5.22
CA ASP A 113 12.11 15.96 6.08
C ASP A 113 13.14 15.11 5.31
N LEU A 114 13.78 15.73 4.30
CA LEU A 114 14.95 15.18 3.61
C LEU A 114 16.20 16.08 3.67
N ASP A 115 16.22 17.08 4.56
CA ASP A 115 17.42 17.87 4.89
C ASP A 115 17.68 17.81 6.41
N ARG A 116 18.17 16.68 6.89
CA ARG A 116 18.96 16.63 8.13
C ARG A 116 19.86 15.41 8.27
#